data_AF-A0A8N4KZK2-F1
#
_entry.id   AF-A0A8N4KZK2-F1
#
_cell.length_a   1.000
_cell.length_b   1.000
_cell.length_c   1.000
_cell.angle_alpha   90.00
_cell.angle_beta   90.00
_cell.angle_gamma   90.00
#
_symmetry.space_group_name_H-M   'P 1'
#
loop_
_entity.id
_entity.type
_entity.pdbx_description
1 polymer ?
#
loop_
_entity_poly.entity_id
_entity_poly.type
_entity_poly.pdbx_seq_one_letter_code
_entity_poly.pdbx_strand_id
1 'polypeptide(L)'
;MCYITIYYFISKLHEYLAYNTTYSEENIWEGPRSYASFNVKIPRSKVNFKLFVKHEERYKNGSEHNILAEIHLSPKKEALFLFSVLIPQRDLLTFDAFFNITASKFNSSFGRLKFIETVPKSYLIHFNGAWFTEDYIVIKVNYKNHNRLQALKMLIETDSFEATTINAAYRRTQTFTYSNLKFKYGNDLYDFALQLNSRPDNVKPAICEIHINLKEKKYWLNSSLLMSQPKLWEVELHMDR
;
A
#
# COMPACT_ATOMS: atom_id res chain seq x y z
N MET A 1 3.55 -20.45 23.18
CA MET A 1 4.59 -21.49 23.30
C MET A 1 5.30 -21.58 21.96
N CYS A 2 6.50 -21.02 21.80
CA CYS A 2 7.27 -21.09 20.56
C CYS A 2 8.63 -21.72 20.86
N TYR A 3 8.82 -22.94 20.37
CA TYR A 3 10.13 -23.59 20.32
C TYR A 3 10.83 -23.12 19.05
N ILE A 4 12.03 -22.55 19.19
CA ILE A 4 12.95 -22.33 18.08
C ILE A 4 14.18 -23.20 18.38
N THR A 5 14.31 -24.29 17.62
CA THR A 5 15.47 -25.17 17.59
C THR A 5 16.41 -24.67 16.50
N ILE A 6 17.68 -24.38 16.82
CA ILE A 6 18.71 -24.04 15.83
C ILE A 6 19.86 -25.03 15.96
N TYR A 7 20.21 -25.67 14.83
CA TYR A 7 21.30 -26.61 14.67
C TYR A 7 22.66 -25.89 14.56
N TYR A 8 23.68 -26.41 15.24
CA TYR A 8 25.07 -25.92 15.21
C TYR A 8 25.91 -26.64 14.14
N PHE A 9 26.84 -25.93 13.46
CA PHE A 9 28.17 -26.45 13.11
C PHE A 9 29.20 -25.35 12.70
N ILE A 10 30.35 -25.36 13.41
CA ILE A 10 31.76 -24.92 13.11
C ILE A 10 32.25 -23.45 13.20
N SER A 11 33.03 -23.26 14.28
CA SER A 11 34.32 -22.56 14.52
C SER A 11 34.48 -21.03 14.32
N LYS A 12 34.64 -20.34 15.47
CA LYS A 12 35.11 -18.95 15.67
C LYS A 12 34.14 -17.82 15.24
N LEU A 13 32.86 -18.00 15.47
CA LEU A 13 31.88 -16.92 15.58
C LEU A 13 31.66 -16.58 17.07
N HIS A 14 31.62 -15.29 17.42
CA HIS A 14 31.02 -14.84 18.68
C HIS A 14 29.61 -14.35 18.35
N GLU A 15 28.64 -15.21 18.64
CA GLU A 15 27.22 -14.95 18.48
C GLU A 15 26.61 -14.75 19.86
N TYR A 16 25.82 -13.70 20.02
CA TYR A 16 25.07 -13.45 21.24
C TYR A 16 23.61 -13.24 20.88
N LEU A 17 22.75 -14.13 21.38
CA LEU A 17 21.30 -14.00 21.34
C LEU A 17 20.82 -13.67 22.75
N ALA A 18 20.16 -12.54 22.92
CA ALA A 18 19.45 -12.21 24.15
C ALA A 18 17.97 -12.03 23.85
N TYR A 19 17.14 -12.69 24.63
CA TYR A 19 15.69 -12.57 24.59
C TYR A 19 15.20 -12.29 26.00
N ASN A 20 14.34 -11.29 26.16
CA ASN A 20 13.74 -10.98 27.44
C ASN A 20 12.31 -10.48 27.26
N THR A 21 11.48 -10.79 28.25
CA THR A 21 10.08 -10.40 28.35
C THR A 21 9.88 -9.77 29.72
N THR A 22 9.39 -8.55 29.77
CA THR A 22 9.09 -7.85 31.02
C THR A 22 7.61 -7.53 31.10
N TYR A 23 7.01 -7.82 32.24
CA TYR A 23 5.64 -7.48 32.58
C TYR A 23 5.64 -6.51 33.77
N SER A 24 4.90 -5.40 33.67
CA SER A 24 4.80 -4.41 34.73
C SER A 24 3.59 -4.73 35.58
N GLU A 25 3.80 -5.25 36.80
CA GLU A 25 2.70 -5.48 37.75
C GLU A 25 2.22 -4.18 38.44
N GLU A 26 3.06 -3.14 38.44
CA GLU A 26 2.80 -1.88 39.16
C GLU A 26 2.03 -0.85 38.32
N ASN A 27 1.97 -1.02 37.00
CA ASN A 27 1.40 -0.01 36.09
C ASN A 27 0.44 -0.65 35.09
N ILE A 28 -0.85 -0.72 35.45
CA ILE A 28 -1.95 -1.37 34.72
C ILE A 28 -2.11 -0.86 33.27
N TRP A 29 -1.53 0.30 32.95
CA TRP A 29 -1.55 0.91 31.61
C TRP A 29 -0.42 0.42 30.69
N GLU A 30 0.60 -0.24 31.23
CA GLU A 30 1.71 -0.83 30.49
C GLU A 30 1.44 -2.31 30.21
N GLY A 31 1.24 -2.66 28.94
CA GLY A 31 1.11 -4.06 28.53
C GLY A 31 2.47 -4.77 28.46
N PRO A 32 2.51 -6.03 28.02
CA PRO A 32 3.74 -6.79 27.90
C PRO A 32 4.76 -6.09 26.99
N ARG A 33 6.04 -6.16 27.39
CA ARG A 33 7.17 -5.71 26.57
C ARG A 33 8.09 -6.89 26.33
N SER A 34 8.48 -7.09 25.07
CA SER A 34 9.42 -8.14 24.69
C SER A 34 10.53 -7.53 23.83
N TYR A 35 11.77 -7.95 24.07
CA TYR A 35 12.87 -7.58 23.20
C TYR A 35 13.75 -8.78 22.89
N ALA A 36 14.23 -8.82 21.66
CA ALA A 36 15.19 -9.78 21.16
C ALA A 36 16.35 -9.01 20.55
N SER A 37 17.57 -9.41 20.87
CA SER A 37 18.77 -8.88 20.22
C SER A 37 19.66 -10.02 19.78
N PHE A 38 20.17 -9.90 18.56
CA PHE A 38 21.09 -10.84 17.96
C PHE A 38 22.29 -10.06 17.47
N ASN A 39 23.48 -10.38 17.99
CA ASN A 39 24.73 -9.72 17.64
C ASN A 39 25.74 -10.77 17.18
N VAL A 40 26.29 -10.56 15.99
CA VAL A 40 27.34 -11.41 15.41
C VAL A 40 28.52 -10.54 15.07
N LYS A 41 29.67 -10.88 15.65
CA LYS A 41 30.96 -10.28 15.30
C LYS A 41 31.86 -11.34 14.70
N ILE A 42 32.35 -11.09 13.49
CA ILE A 42 33.30 -11.97 12.80
C ILE A 42 34.69 -11.30 12.85
N PRO A 43 35.59 -11.74 13.76
CA PRO A 43 36.84 -11.01 14.03
C PRO A 43 37.76 -10.87 12.81
N ARG A 44 37.76 -11.87 11.92
CA ARG A 44 38.66 -11.91 10.75
C ARG A 44 38.18 -11.09 9.56
N SER A 45 36.88 -10.86 9.42
CA SER A 45 36.31 -10.17 8.25
C SER A 45 35.98 -8.70 8.52
N LYS A 46 36.12 -8.22 9.76
CA LYS A 46 35.63 -6.88 10.22
C LYS A 46 34.12 -6.69 10.00
N VAL A 47 33.38 -7.79 9.83
CA VAL A 47 31.94 -7.76 9.62
C VAL A 47 31.24 -7.89 10.97
N ASN A 48 30.36 -6.94 11.27
CA ASN A 48 29.49 -6.96 12.44
C ASN A 48 28.03 -6.80 12.02
N PHE A 49 27.17 -7.67 12.53
CA PHE A 49 25.72 -7.59 12.35
C PHE A 49 25.06 -7.48 13.71
N LYS A 50 24.11 -6.57 13.83
CA LYS A 50 23.28 -6.45 15.02
C LYS A 50 21.83 -6.27 14.60
N LEU A 51 20.96 -7.15 15.08
CA LEU A 51 19.52 -7.05 14.92
C LEU A 51 18.92 -6.86 16.31
N PHE A 52 18.07 -5.87 16.46
CA PHE A 52 17.31 -5.60 17.66
C PHE A 52 15.84 -5.49 17.29
N VAL A 53 15.02 -6.32 17.91
CA VAL A 53 13.58 -6.36 17.74
C VAL A 53 12.97 -6.04 19.09
N LYS A 54 12.06 -5.08 19.12
CA LYS A 54 11.35 -4.65 20.31
C LYS A 54 9.87 -4.63 20.02
N HIS A 55 9.11 -5.24 20.91
CA HIS A 55 7.67 -5.24 20.90
C HIS A 55 7.17 -4.63 22.22
N GLU A 56 6.28 -3.67 22.13
CA GLU A 56 5.58 -3.11 23.28
C GLU A 56 4.08 -3.13 23.03
N GLU A 57 3.33 -3.51 24.05
CA GLU A 57 1.88 -3.36 24.06
C GLU A 57 1.49 -2.28 25.06
N ARG A 58 0.57 -1.40 24.67
CA ARG A 58 0.07 -0.31 25.53
C ARG A 58 -1.45 -0.29 25.48
N TYR A 59 -2.09 -0.35 26.65
CA TYR A 59 -3.55 -0.55 26.79
C TYR A 59 -4.41 0.48 26.02
N LYS A 60 -3.92 1.71 25.81
CA LYS A 60 -4.65 2.75 25.05
C LYS A 60 -4.10 3.01 23.64
N ASN A 61 -2.84 2.66 23.40
CA ASN A 61 -2.14 3.02 22.17
C ASN A 61 -1.98 1.84 21.20
N GLY A 62 -2.32 0.62 21.61
CA GLY A 62 -2.18 -0.61 20.83
C GLY A 62 -0.76 -1.20 20.90
N SER A 63 -0.37 -1.94 19.86
CA SER A 63 0.93 -2.58 19.78
C SER A 63 1.93 -1.77 18.95
N GLU A 64 3.16 -1.73 19.41
CA GLU A 64 4.29 -1.12 18.71
C GLU A 64 5.36 -2.18 18.47
N HIS A 65 5.85 -2.25 17.23
CA HIS A 65 6.89 -3.17 16.79
C HIS A 65 8.02 -2.37 16.17
N ASN A 66 9.20 -2.44 16.78
CA ASN A 66 10.39 -1.74 16.35
C ASN A 66 11.47 -2.75 15.97
N ILE A 67 12.09 -2.54 14.83
CA ILE A 67 13.18 -3.35 14.31
C ILE A 67 14.32 -2.38 13.97
N LEU A 68 15.49 -2.65 14.52
CA LEU A 68 16.74 -1.96 14.22
C LEU A 68 17.75 -3.00 13.76
N ALA A 69 18.25 -2.85 12.55
CA ALA A 69 19.33 -3.68 12.01
C ALA A 69 20.52 -2.79 11.65
N GLU A 70 21.68 -3.14 12.20
CA GLU A 70 22.96 -2.50 11.92
C GLU A 70 23.85 -3.51 11.19
N ILE A 71 24.32 -3.14 10.01
CA ILE A 71 25.19 -3.97 9.16
C ILE A 71 26.49 -3.19 8.93
N HIS A 72 27.58 -3.69 9.49
CA HIS A 72 28.91 -3.13 9.30
C HIS A 72 29.75 -4.14 8.52
N LEU A 73 30.03 -3.89 7.24
CA LEU A 73 30.90 -4.77 6.44
C LEU A 73 32.36 -4.32 6.49
N SER A 74 32.60 -3.01 6.61
CA SER A 74 33.91 -2.37 6.79
C SER A 74 33.70 -0.92 7.26
N PRO A 75 34.73 -0.21 7.75
CA PRO A 75 34.59 1.18 8.25
C PRO A 75 34.04 2.21 7.23
N LYS A 76 33.93 1.84 5.94
CA LYS A 76 33.38 2.69 4.86
C LYS A 76 32.15 2.06 4.19
N LYS A 77 31.63 0.96 4.74
CA LYS A 77 30.51 0.17 4.22
C LYS A 77 29.62 -0.23 5.39
N GLU A 78 28.79 0.72 5.80
CA GLU A 78 27.88 0.59 6.92
C GLU A 78 26.47 0.90 6.44
N ALA A 79 25.49 0.14 6.93
CA ALA A 79 24.09 0.37 6.68
C ALA A 79 23.28 0.19 7.97
N LEU A 80 22.40 1.15 8.23
CA LEU A 80 21.43 1.12 9.31
C LEU A 80 20.04 1.02 8.70
N PHE A 81 19.25 0.08 9.19
CA PHE A 81 17.85 -0.06 8.86
C PHE A 81 17.03 0.04 10.13
N LEU A 82 16.09 0.98 10.14
CA LEU A 82 15.10 1.13 11.19
C LEU A 82 13.72 0.96 10.58
N PHE A 83 12.88 0.18 11.24
CA PHE A 83 11.49 -0.03 10.87
C PHE A 83 10.64 -0.05 12.13
N SER A 84 9.54 0.69 12.11
CA SER A 84 8.64 0.85 13.22
C SER A 84 7.21 0.72 12.72
N VAL A 85 6.37 -0.06 13.39
CA VAL A 85 4.94 -0.17 13.11
C VAL A 85 4.16 0.00 14.38
N LEU A 86 3.23 0.94 14.36
CA LEU A 86 2.21 1.13 15.38
C LEU A 86 0.88 0.60 14.87
N ILE A 87 0.25 -0.29 15.62
CA ILE A 87 -1.09 -0.82 15.36
C ILE A 87 -1.98 -0.39 16.53
N PRO A 88 -2.72 0.72 16.41
CA PRO A 88 -3.61 1.18 17.47
C PRO A 88 -4.71 0.17 17.79
N GLN A 89 -5.07 0.07 19.07
CA GLN A 89 -6.20 -0.75 19.49
C GLN A 89 -7.52 -0.04 19.13
N ARG A 90 -8.12 -0.44 18.01
CA ARG A 90 -9.38 0.08 17.47
C ARG A 90 -10.17 -1.05 16.83
N ASP A 91 -11.49 -0.90 16.75
CA ASP A 91 -12.37 -1.86 16.07
C ASP A 91 -12.15 -1.91 14.55
N LEU A 92 -11.61 -0.83 13.98
CA LEU A 92 -11.31 -0.69 12.56
C LEU A 92 -9.81 -0.78 12.29
N LEU A 93 -9.43 -1.43 11.18
CA LEU A 93 -8.03 -1.69 10.85
C LEU A 93 -7.26 -0.39 10.63
N THR A 94 -6.30 -0.09 11.51
CA THR A 94 -5.43 1.09 11.41
C THR A 94 -3.99 0.67 11.70
N PHE A 95 -3.03 1.16 10.92
CA PHE A 95 -1.62 1.07 11.28
C PHE A 95 -0.82 2.25 10.72
N ASP A 96 0.30 2.54 11.37
CA ASP A 96 1.24 3.58 11.00
C ASP A 96 2.64 2.96 10.99
N ALA A 97 3.19 2.78 9.81
CA ALA A 97 4.50 2.18 9.59
C ALA A 97 5.49 3.26 9.16
N PHE A 98 6.70 3.18 9.65
CA PHE A 98 7.82 4.04 9.31
C PHE A 98 9.06 3.20 9.04
N PHE A 99 9.85 3.59 8.07
CA PHE A 99 11.18 3.04 7.86
C PHE A 99 12.19 4.16 7.60
N ASN A 100 13.44 3.91 7.99
CA ASN A 100 14.59 4.74 7.69
C ASN A 100 15.79 3.84 7.39
N ILE A 101 16.40 4.04 6.25
CA ILE A 101 17.58 3.33 5.77
C ILE A 101 18.68 4.36 5.54
N THR A 102 19.77 4.22 6.26
CA THR A 102 20.98 5.01 6.02
C THR A 102 22.08 4.07 5.57
N ALA A 103 22.82 4.46 4.55
CA ALA A 103 23.95 3.70 4.05
C ALA A 103 25.11 4.64 3.77
N SER A 104 26.33 4.20 4.08
CA SER A 104 27.53 4.97 3.80
C SER A 104 27.59 5.36 2.33
N LYS A 105 27.83 6.65 2.04
CA LYS A 105 27.95 7.24 0.68
C LYS A 105 26.64 7.43 -0.09
N PHE A 106 25.49 7.14 0.52
CA PHE A 106 24.18 7.45 -0.05
C PHE A 106 23.44 8.41 0.88
N ASN A 107 22.47 9.14 0.33
CA ASN A 107 21.52 9.87 1.15
C ASN A 107 20.67 8.91 1.98
N SER A 108 19.97 9.42 2.99
CA SER A 108 19.07 8.57 3.78
C SER A 108 17.77 8.36 3.00
N SER A 109 17.30 7.12 2.93
CA SER A 109 16.00 6.76 2.38
C SER A 109 15.02 6.53 3.52
N PHE A 110 13.85 7.14 3.48
CA PHE A 110 12.86 6.97 4.53
C PHE A 110 11.46 7.01 3.95
N GLY A 111 10.52 6.42 4.67
CA GLY A 111 9.12 6.46 4.29
C GLY A 111 8.21 6.21 5.46
N ARG A 112 7.03 6.81 5.40
CA ARG A 112 5.95 6.58 6.35
C ARG A 112 4.70 6.18 5.59
N LEU A 113 4.07 5.11 6.02
CA LEU A 113 2.81 4.59 5.50
C LEU A 113 1.77 4.61 6.61
N LYS A 114 0.76 5.44 6.46
CA LYS A 114 -0.42 5.47 7.32
C LYS A 114 -1.59 4.82 6.61
N PHE A 115 -2.15 3.78 7.20
CA PHE A 115 -3.33 3.09 6.72
C PHE A 115 -4.45 3.22 7.75
N ILE A 116 -5.63 3.65 7.31
CA ILE A 116 -6.79 3.87 8.18
C ILE A 116 -8.03 3.32 7.48
N GLU A 117 -8.68 2.32 8.07
CA GLU A 117 -10.05 2.00 7.78
C GLU A 117 -10.98 2.96 8.52
N THR A 118 -11.76 3.74 7.77
CA THR A 118 -12.66 4.79 8.31
C THR A 118 -14.04 4.25 8.66
N VAL A 119 -14.53 3.33 7.84
CA VAL A 119 -15.70 2.47 8.03
C VAL A 119 -15.38 1.15 7.33
N PRO A 120 -16.08 0.04 7.62
CA PRO A 120 -15.79 -1.24 6.99
C PRO A 120 -15.69 -1.13 5.47
N LYS A 121 -14.56 -1.59 4.91
CA LYS A 121 -14.24 -1.57 3.47
C LYS A 121 -14.01 -0.17 2.86
N SER A 122 -13.76 0.86 3.68
CA SER A 122 -13.36 2.20 3.22
C SER A 122 -12.05 2.63 3.85
N TYR A 123 -11.03 2.85 3.02
CA TYR A 123 -9.64 3.03 3.42
C TYR A 123 -9.09 4.39 3.02
N LEU A 124 -8.35 5.01 3.92
CA LEU A 124 -7.45 6.12 3.66
C LEU A 124 -6.01 5.61 3.79
N ILE A 125 -5.22 5.78 2.73
CA ILE A 125 -3.82 5.40 2.70
C ILE A 125 -3.02 6.64 2.40
N HIS A 126 -2.01 6.92 3.22
CA HIS A 126 -1.08 8.02 2.99
C HIS A 126 0.33 7.48 3.09
N PHE A 127 1.08 7.60 2.01
CA PHE A 127 2.50 7.31 1.97
C PHE A 127 3.26 8.60 1.69
N ASN A 128 4.35 8.83 2.40
CA ASN A 128 5.27 9.92 2.10
C ASN A 128 6.70 9.54 2.47
N GLY A 129 7.66 9.91 1.64
CA GLY A 129 9.04 9.50 1.85
C GLY A 129 9.99 10.03 0.78
N ALA A 130 11.28 9.82 1.02
CA ALA A 130 12.34 10.15 0.08
C ALA A 130 13.12 8.88 -0.28
N TRP A 131 13.52 8.76 -1.54
CA TRP A 131 14.45 7.72 -1.97
C TRP A 131 15.91 8.15 -1.78
N PHE A 132 16.85 7.23 -2.04
CA PHE A 132 18.29 7.52 -2.03
C PHE A 132 18.71 8.63 -3.02
N THR A 133 17.86 8.92 -4.01
CA THR A 133 18.04 9.99 -5.00
C THR A 133 17.59 11.36 -4.51
N GLU A 134 17.11 11.48 -3.27
CA GLU A 134 16.48 12.68 -2.68
C GLU A 134 15.09 13.03 -3.23
N ASP A 135 14.64 12.35 -4.30
CA ASP A 135 13.29 12.52 -4.81
C ASP A 135 12.26 12.19 -3.73
N TYR A 136 11.49 13.21 -3.34
CA TYR A 136 10.41 13.07 -2.39
C TYR A 136 9.14 12.67 -3.13
N ILE A 137 8.39 11.73 -2.56
CA ILE A 137 7.10 11.28 -3.09
C ILE A 137 6.04 11.30 -1.99
N VAL A 138 4.85 11.74 -2.36
CA VAL A 138 3.64 11.70 -1.55
C VAL A 138 2.56 10.97 -2.35
N ILE A 139 1.96 9.95 -1.75
CA ILE A 139 0.85 9.19 -2.32
C ILE A 139 -0.31 9.24 -1.33
N LYS A 140 -1.44 9.79 -1.76
CA LYS A 140 -2.68 9.83 -0.98
C LYS A 140 -3.73 9.01 -1.71
N VAL A 141 -4.33 8.04 -1.03
CA VAL A 141 -5.36 7.16 -1.56
C VAL A 141 -6.59 7.20 -0.68
N ASN A 142 -7.75 7.31 -1.30
CA ASN A 142 -9.06 7.15 -0.68
C ASN A 142 -9.83 6.10 -1.47
N TYR A 143 -10.06 4.96 -0.84
CA TYR A 143 -10.84 3.87 -1.39
C TYR A 143 -12.13 3.70 -0.60
N LYS A 144 -13.24 3.50 -1.30
CA LYS A 144 -14.55 3.24 -0.69
C LYS A 144 -15.19 2.07 -1.40
N ASN A 145 -15.60 1.06 -0.65
CA ASN A 145 -16.39 -0.06 -1.17
C ASN A 145 -17.70 -0.18 -0.40
N HIS A 146 -18.74 0.43 -0.96
CA HIS A 146 -20.12 0.24 -0.54
C HIS A 146 -20.74 -0.76 -1.51
N ASN A 147 -21.58 -1.71 -1.07
CA ASN A 147 -22.09 -2.87 -1.85
C ASN A 147 -22.32 -2.67 -3.37
N ARG A 148 -22.77 -1.48 -3.80
CA ARG A 148 -23.08 -1.14 -5.21
C ARG A 148 -22.16 -0.09 -5.83
N LEU A 149 -21.22 0.48 -5.07
CA LEU A 149 -20.31 1.53 -5.49
C LEU A 149 -18.91 1.30 -4.88
N GLN A 150 -17.97 1.01 -5.75
CA GLN A 150 -16.54 1.04 -5.44
C GLN A 150 -15.96 2.31 -6.05
N ALA A 151 -15.15 3.04 -5.28
CA ALA A 151 -14.52 4.26 -5.74
C ALA A 151 -13.09 4.35 -5.19
N LEU A 152 -12.15 4.66 -6.07
CA LEU A 152 -10.75 4.92 -5.79
C LEU A 152 -10.44 6.36 -6.19
N LYS A 153 -9.85 7.13 -5.29
CA LYS A 153 -9.20 8.41 -5.60
C LYS A 153 -7.76 8.34 -5.12
N MET A 154 -6.82 8.57 -6.01
CA MET A 154 -5.39 8.58 -5.73
C MET A 154 -4.77 9.87 -6.25
N LEU A 155 -3.85 10.42 -5.48
CA LEU A 155 -3.02 11.57 -5.83
C LEU A 155 -1.56 11.17 -5.56
N ILE A 156 -0.70 11.40 -6.54
CA ILE A 156 0.75 11.18 -6.47
C ILE A 156 1.42 12.52 -6.76
N GLU A 157 2.23 12.99 -5.82
CA GLU A 157 2.99 14.23 -5.89
C GLU A 157 4.46 13.89 -5.69
N THR A 158 5.34 14.41 -6.55
CA THR A 158 6.79 14.26 -6.43
C THR A 158 7.50 15.41 -7.14
N ASP A 159 8.78 15.60 -6.87
CA ASP A 159 9.60 16.63 -7.52
C ASP A 159 10.05 16.21 -8.93
N SER A 160 10.00 14.91 -9.25
CA SER A 160 10.56 14.36 -10.50
C SER A 160 9.58 14.37 -11.69
N PHE A 161 8.27 14.49 -11.46
CA PHE A 161 7.26 14.51 -12.52
C PHE A 161 5.97 15.21 -12.08
N GLU A 162 5.13 15.59 -13.05
CA GLU A 162 3.89 16.33 -12.78
C GLU A 162 2.90 15.54 -11.89
N ALA A 163 2.17 16.27 -11.04
CA ALA A 163 1.19 15.67 -10.15
C ALA A 163 0.20 14.78 -10.94
N THR A 164 0.05 13.55 -10.45
CA THR A 164 -0.76 12.53 -11.12
C THR A 164 -1.96 12.19 -10.25
N THR A 165 -3.16 12.17 -10.85
CA THR A 165 -4.38 11.74 -10.16
C THR A 165 -5.05 10.59 -10.87
N ILE A 166 -5.54 9.63 -10.09
CA ILE A 166 -6.29 8.48 -10.57
C ILE A 166 -7.64 8.47 -9.86
N ASN A 167 -8.73 8.54 -10.62
CA ASN A 167 -10.07 8.38 -10.09
C ASN A 167 -10.74 7.22 -10.82
N ALA A 168 -10.98 6.11 -10.12
CA ALA A 168 -11.73 4.99 -10.68
C ALA A 168 -13.02 4.81 -9.91
N ALA A 169 -14.10 4.46 -10.60
CA ALA A 169 -15.33 4.05 -9.94
C ALA A 169 -15.98 2.88 -10.68
N TYR A 170 -16.57 1.99 -9.91
CA TYR A 170 -17.37 0.89 -10.39
C TYR A 170 -18.71 0.93 -9.67
N ARG A 171 -19.79 0.92 -10.43
CA ARG A 171 -21.16 0.95 -9.91
C ARG A 171 -21.98 -0.15 -10.56
N ARG A 172 -22.70 -0.91 -9.73
CA ARG A 172 -23.64 -1.93 -10.21
C ARG A 172 -25.04 -1.65 -9.66
N THR A 173 -26.00 -1.55 -10.55
CA THR A 173 -27.42 -1.41 -10.21
C THR A 173 -28.22 -2.58 -10.79
N GLN A 174 -29.54 -2.57 -10.63
CA GLN A 174 -30.43 -3.56 -11.26
C GLN A 174 -30.55 -3.35 -12.78
N THR A 175 -30.28 -2.14 -13.27
CA THR A 175 -30.53 -1.76 -14.67
C THR A 175 -29.25 -1.53 -15.47
N PHE A 176 -28.14 -1.23 -14.80
CA PHE A 176 -26.86 -0.99 -15.45
C PHE A 176 -25.66 -1.35 -14.59
N THR A 177 -24.55 -1.65 -15.26
CA THR A 177 -23.20 -1.69 -14.70
C THR A 177 -22.40 -0.56 -15.32
N TYR A 178 -21.69 0.21 -14.50
CA TYR A 178 -20.86 1.33 -14.92
C TYR A 178 -19.46 1.18 -14.35
N SER A 179 -18.44 1.39 -15.16
CA SER A 179 -17.04 1.43 -14.74
C SER A 179 -16.38 2.63 -15.38
N ASN A 180 -15.58 3.37 -14.63
CA ASN A 180 -14.73 4.41 -15.22
C ASN A 180 -13.37 4.49 -14.55
N LEU A 181 -12.41 5.03 -15.32
CA LEU A 181 -11.05 5.31 -14.93
C LEU A 181 -10.64 6.64 -15.52
N LYS A 182 -10.39 7.63 -14.67
CA LYS A 182 -9.83 8.93 -15.02
C LYS A 182 -8.41 8.99 -14.52
N PHE A 183 -7.47 9.18 -15.43
CA PHE A 183 -6.06 9.36 -15.15
C PHE A 183 -5.67 10.76 -15.63
N LYS A 184 -5.10 11.58 -14.75
CA LYS A 184 -4.62 12.92 -15.11
C LYS A 184 -3.15 13.03 -14.77
N TYR A 185 -2.33 13.41 -15.74
CA TYR A 185 -0.90 13.66 -15.59
C TYR A 185 -0.63 15.13 -15.92
N GLY A 186 -0.33 15.94 -14.90
CA GLY A 186 -0.28 17.40 -15.03
C GLY A 186 -1.61 17.96 -15.54
N ASN A 187 -1.63 18.52 -16.75
CA ASN A 187 -2.86 19.02 -17.38
C ASN A 187 -3.53 18.02 -18.33
N ASP A 188 -2.83 16.95 -18.72
CA ASP A 188 -3.35 15.95 -19.66
C ASP A 188 -4.34 15.01 -18.96
N LEU A 189 -5.58 14.98 -19.46
CA LEU A 189 -6.63 14.09 -18.98
C LEU A 189 -6.82 12.89 -19.90
N TYR A 190 -6.82 11.70 -19.31
CA TYR A 190 -7.17 10.45 -19.95
C TYR A 190 -8.38 9.87 -19.21
N ASP A 191 -9.41 9.47 -19.95
CA ASP A 191 -10.66 8.98 -19.38
C ASP A 191 -11.09 7.73 -20.11
N PHE A 192 -11.55 6.75 -19.37
CA PHE A 192 -12.21 5.56 -19.89
C PHE A 192 -13.50 5.40 -19.11
N ALA A 193 -14.62 5.24 -19.81
CA ALA A 193 -15.90 4.88 -19.21
C ALA A 193 -16.57 3.77 -20.02
N LEU A 194 -17.17 2.82 -19.30
CA LEU A 194 -17.95 1.72 -19.83
C LEU A 194 -19.27 1.69 -19.09
N GLN A 195 -20.38 1.71 -19.82
CA GLN A 195 -21.71 1.50 -19.28
C GLN A 195 -22.41 0.36 -20.03
N LEU A 196 -22.82 -0.66 -19.29
CA LEU A 196 -23.65 -1.74 -19.78
C LEU A 196 -25.04 -1.62 -19.18
N ASN A 197 -26.01 -1.25 -19.99
CA ASN A 197 -27.42 -1.21 -19.66
C ASN A 197 -28.04 -2.56 -20.04
N SER A 198 -28.41 -3.37 -19.05
CA SER A 198 -29.05 -4.66 -19.27
C SER A 198 -30.13 -4.88 -18.22
N ARG A 199 -31.35 -5.18 -18.64
CA ARG A 199 -32.43 -5.56 -17.72
C ARG A 199 -32.59 -7.08 -17.71
N PRO A 200 -32.96 -7.68 -16.56
CA PRO A 200 -33.14 -9.13 -16.44
C PRO A 200 -34.27 -9.67 -17.32
N ASP A 201 -35.19 -8.80 -17.76
CA ASP A 201 -36.44 -9.20 -18.40
C ASP A 201 -36.28 -9.61 -19.88
N ASN A 202 -35.08 -9.57 -20.48
CA ASN A 202 -34.73 -9.94 -21.88
C ASN A 202 -35.56 -9.29 -23.01
N VAL A 203 -36.59 -8.48 -22.70
CA VAL A 203 -37.45 -7.81 -23.68
C VAL A 203 -36.80 -6.54 -24.25
N LYS A 204 -35.90 -5.90 -23.49
CA LYS A 204 -35.23 -4.66 -23.92
C LYS A 204 -33.84 -4.93 -24.50
N PRO A 205 -33.38 -4.10 -25.45
CA PRO A 205 -32.02 -4.20 -25.95
C PRO A 205 -30.99 -4.08 -24.83
N ALA A 206 -29.94 -4.90 -24.90
CA ALA A 206 -28.75 -4.68 -24.08
C ALA A 206 -27.88 -3.63 -24.78
N ILE A 207 -27.58 -2.53 -24.09
CA ILE A 207 -26.82 -1.41 -24.64
C ILE A 207 -25.48 -1.33 -23.93
N CYS A 208 -24.39 -1.33 -24.68
CA CYS A 208 -23.03 -1.13 -24.21
C CYS A 208 -22.50 0.19 -24.79
N GLU A 209 -22.09 1.10 -23.92
CA GLU A 209 -21.52 2.40 -24.26
C GLU A 209 -20.08 2.44 -23.72
N ILE A 210 -19.12 2.72 -24.59
CA ILE A 210 -17.71 2.88 -24.25
C ILE A 210 -17.28 4.28 -24.67
N HIS A 211 -16.68 5.03 -23.76
CA HIS A 211 -16.06 6.32 -24.02
C HIS A 211 -14.59 6.28 -23.65
N ILE A 212 -13.73 6.78 -24.54
CA ILE A 212 -12.30 6.91 -24.32
C ILE A 212 -11.88 8.32 -24.69
N ASN A 213 -11.33 9.06 -23.73
CA ASN A 213 -10.69 10.34 -23.97
C ASN A 213 -9.18 10.16 -23.81
N LEU A 214 -8.41 10.49 -24.85
CA LEU A 214 -6.95 10.49 -24.85
C LEU A 214 -6.49 11.94 -25.04
N LYS A 215 -6.21 12.63 -23.93
CA LYS A 215 -6.02 14.09 -23.91
C LYS A 215 -7.25 14.80 -24.49
N GLU A 216 -7.10 15.44 -25.64
CA GLU A 216 -8.15 16.18 -26.34
C GLU A 216 -8.99 15.29 -27.25
N LYS A 217 -8.47 14.12 -27.66
CA LYS A 217 -9.13 13.23 -28.61
C LYS A 217 -10.19 12.38 -27.94
N LYS A 218 -11.37 12.30 -28.53
CA LYS A 218 -12.53 11.58 -28.02
C LYS A 218 -12.92 10.45 -28.97
N TYR A 219 -13.13 9.28 -28.38
CA TYR A 219 -13.57 8.08 -29.06
C TYR A 219 -14.77 7.54 -28.31
N TRP A 220 -15.77 7.05 -29.04
CA TRP A 220 -16.87 6.35 -28.41
C TRP A 220 -17.40 5.23 -29.29
N LEU A 221 -17.90 4.19 -28.63
CA LEU A 221 -18.50 3.01 -29.24
C LEU A 221 -19.83 2.76 -28.53
N ASN A 222 -20.91 2.76 -29.29
CA ASN A 222 -22.22 2.33 -28.83
C ASN A 222 -22.57 1.01 -29.51
N SER A 223 -23.01 0.03 -28.74
CA SER A 223 -23.41 -1.29 -29.23
C SER A 223 -24.75 -1.68 -28.62
N SER A 224 -25.74 -1.94 -29.45
CA SER A 224 -27.09 -2.34 -29.05
C SER A 224 -27.41 -3.75 -29.55
N LEU A 225 -27.80 -4.65 -28.65
CA LEU A 225 -28.23 -6.01 -28.98
C LEU A 225 -29.72 -6.16 -28.72
N LEU A 226 -30.50 -6.26 -29.80
CA LEU A 226 -31.92 -6.58 -29.76
C LEU A 226 -32.11 -8.09 -29.61
N MET A 227 -32.80 -8.49 -28.54
CA MET A 227 -33.04 -9.90 -28.20
C MET A 227 -34.30 -10.48 -28.84
N SER A 228 -35.18 -9.64 -29.39
CA SER A 228 -36.34 -10.06 -30.19
C SER A 228 -35.88 -10.78 -31.47
N GLN A 229 -36.59 -11.81 -31.92
CA GLN A 229 -36.24 -12.49 -33.18
C GLN A 229 -36.70 -11.66 -34.40
N PRO A 230 -35.85 -11.50 -35.43
CA PRO A 230 -34.45 -11.92 -35.52
C PRO A 230 -33.54 -11.05 -34.63
N LYS A 231 -32.54 -11.68 -33.98
CA LYS A 231 -31.56 -10.95 -33.15
C LYS A 231 -30.79 -9.97 -34.04
N LEU A 232 -30.79 -8.70 -33.66
CA LEU A 232 -30.08 -7.64 -34.38
C LEU A 232 -29.00 -7.05 -33.49
N TRP A 233 -27.79 -6.90 -34.03
CA TRP A 233 -26.68 -6.25 -33.37
C TRP A 233 -26.32 -4.98 -34.14
N GLU A 234 -26.47 -3.83 -33.49
CA GLU A 234 -26.16 -2.52 -34.05
C GLU A 234 -24.92 -1.97 -33.36
N VAL A 235 -23.96 -1.48 -34.14
CA VAL A 235 -22.71 -0.91 -33.65
C VAL A 235 -22.48 0.45 -34.30
N GLU A 236 -22.24 1.45 -33.47
CA GLU A 236 -21.89 2.80 -33.86
C GLU A 236 -20.53 3.17 -33.27
N LEU A 237 -19.62 3.62 -34.11
CA LEU A 237 -18.25 3.93 -33.74
C LEU A 237 -17.90 5.33 -34.20
N HIS A 238 -17.42 6.13 -33.26
CA HIS A 238 -16.89 7.46 -33.54
C HIS A 238 -15.41 7.52 -33.20
N MET A 239 -14.65 8.05 -34.14
CA MET A 239 -13.23 8.31 -33.99
C MET A 239 -12.96 9.76 -34.32
N ASP A 240 -12.39 10.51 -33.37
CA ASP A 240 -11.78 11.79 -33.67
C ASP A 240 -10.65 11.60 -34.69
N ARG A 241 -10.63 12.46 -35.72
CA ARG A 241 -9.60 12.47 -36.77
C ARG A 241 -8.30 13.11 -36.28
#